data_AF-A0A959ITA6-F1
#
_entry.id   AF-A0A959ITA6-F1
#
_cell.length_a   1.000
_cell.length_b   1.000
_cell.length_c   1.000
_cell.angle_alpha   90.00
_cell.angle_beta   90.00
_cell.angle_gamma   90.00
#
_symmetry.space_group_name_H-M   'P 1'
#
loop_
_entity.id
_entity.type
_entity.pdbx_description
1 polymer ?
#
loop_
_entity_poly.entity_id
_entity_poly.type
_entity_poly.pdbx_seq_one_letter_code
_entity_poly.pdbx_strand_id
1 'polypeptide(L)'
;TPQTRPASEPASRCMQVRNAKSDAPIESYLAEYPNGNCAKEARELLQSWRDLQAISDLEQLVEWNQKHPDSQFGDEAEKLAIQLSPMNANWTDFENQFEVEISNYVRPTVSRIEGWNDQFFSIDTSQLAREGKFSIKIEEGANVIIYIQDLGKSMNNRLPINLSNKLNVDVDSTGGNAYSFTFQGGESPFQIEVTQNNRTVHRKKAESGNKVVLTKAELLALGLTGPMKVIARSAYSFTDELPAIYVEDSSLPIPIELMALIGFLLLGVIIFLIVKSGQRRRKLKEQEEFQQNFQKEKETKNPVPPITTHQKTTTTNLHEAKTEEIGPVPPVREVKPEANPPKKEGIVIRSVRKETTAEGQEHQPAFAEVLSNGSFYKLDLTGLWADTSVLNVHMGKQPIREIDIYLRSTTANEGKEQEGKIPEIGGFLMGQFEEKGLYYDIAITKFVPIAAANQNAYKLEF
;
A
#
# COMPACT_ATOMS: atom_id res chain seq x y z
N THR A 1 -35.51 -3.50 59.97
CA THR A 1 -36.38 -3.28 58.80
C THR A 1 -36.17 -4.45 57.86
N PRO A 2 -37.20 -5.18 57.42
CA PRO A 2 -36.99 -6.29 56.50
C PRO A 2 -36.46 -5.70 55.19
N GLN A 3 -35.27 -6.12 54.76
CA GLN A 3 -34.81 -5.85 53.40
C GLN A 3 -35.74 -6.64 52.48
N THR A 4 -36.73 -5.96 51.91
CA THR A 4 -37.56 -6.48 50.82
C THR A 4 -36.59 -6.98 49.76
N ARG A 5 -36.64 -8.29 49.47
CA ARG A 5 -35.85 -8.88 48.38
C ARG A 5 -36.09 -8.04 47.12
N PRO A 6 -35.05 -7.51 46.47
CA PRO A 6 -35.24 -6.75 45.24
C PRO A 6 -36.00 -7.62 44.25
N ALA A 7 -37.04 -7.04 43.64
CA ALA A 7 -37.80 -7.70 42.59
C ALA A 7 -36.83 -8.30 41.58
N SER A 8 -37.00 -9.59 41.26
CA SER A 8 -36.11 -10.29 40.33
C SER A 8 -36.09 -9.51 39.01
N GLU A 9 -34.91 -9.05 38.62
CA GLU A 9 -34.70 -8.27 37.41
C GLU A 9 -35.06 -9.11 36.17
N PRO A 10 -36.02 -8.66 35.35
CA PRO A 10 -36.38 -9.39 34.15
C PRO A 10 -35.31 -9.21 33.06
N ALA A 11 -34.88 -10.31 32.44
CA ALA A 11 -33.82 -10.32 31.42
C ALA A 11 -34.09 -9.38 30.22
N SER A 12 -35.36 -9.08 29.94
CA SER A 12 -35.76 -8.10 28.93
C SER A 12 -35.23 -6.68 29.20
N ARG A 13 -35.03 -6.30 30.47
CA ARG A 13 -34.51 -4.97 30.85
C ARG A 13 -33.04 -4.81 30.49
N CYS A 14 -32.21 -5.83 30.72
CA CYS A 14 -30.83 -5.85 30.26
C CYS A 14 -30.72 -5.66 28.74
N MET A 15 -31.59 -6.33 27.97
CA MET A 15 -31.60 -6.20 26.52
C MET A 15 -32.00 -4.79 26.06
N GLN A 16 -32.92 -4.12 26.78
CA GLN A 16 -33.26 -2.72 26.51
C GLN A 16 -32.06 -1.78 26.73
N VAL A 17 -31.26 -1.99 27.79
CA VAL A 17 -30.05 -1.21 28.05
C VAL A 17 -29.02 -1.40 26.94
N ARG A 18 -28.77 -2.65 26.53
CA ARG A 18 -27.81 -3.00 25.47
C ARG A 18 -28.16 -2.46 24.10
N ASN A 19 -29.42 -2.10 23.88
CA ASN A 19 -29.93 -1.55 22.62
C ASN A 19 -30.31 -0.06 22.75
N ALA A 20 -30.00 0.59 23.88
CA ALA A 20 -30.33 1.98 24.12
C ALA A 20 -29.45 2.92 23.29
N LYS A 21 -30.07 3.72 22.42
CA LYS A 21 -29.40 4.79 21.63
C LYS A 21 -29.37 6.17 22.33
N SER A 22 -29.64 6.21 23.63
CA SER A 22 -29.66 7.44 24.44
C SER A 22 -29.43 7.10 25.92
N ASP A 23 -29.17 8.12 26.74
CA ASP A 23 -28.97 8.00 28.19
C ASP A 23 -30.24 7.65 28.96
N ALA A 24 -31.40 8.20 28.60
CA ALA A 24 -32.64 8.09 29.37
C ALA A 24 -33.06 6.63 29.70
N PRO A 25 -33.02 5.65 28.77
CA PRO A 25 -33.33 4.25 29.09
C PRO A 25 -32.31 3.62 30.05
N ILE A 26 -31.04 4.01 29.96
CA ILE A 26 -29.94 3.49 30.78
C ILE A 26 -30.05 4.05 32.20
N GLU A 27 -30.28 5.36 32.33
CA GLU A 27 -30.49 6.03 33.61
C GLU A 27 -31.74 5.50 34.33
N SER A 28 -32.84 5.30 33.60
CA SER A 28 -34.06 4.70 34.14
C SER A 28 -33.80 3.29 34.69
N TYR A 29 -33.03 2.48 33.96
CA TYR A 29 -32.65 1.14 34.42
C TYR A 29 -31.76 1.20 35.67
N LEU A 30 -30.77 2.07 35.72
CA LEU A 30 -29.87 2.22 36.87
C LEU A 30 -30.58 2.77 38.11
N ALA A 31 -31.62 3.58 37.94
CA ALA A 31 -32.47 4.05 39.03
C ALA A 31 -33.35 2.92 39.61
N GLU A 32 -33.92 2.06 38.75
CA GLU A 32 -34.77 0.94 39.16
C GLU A 32 -33.95 -0.25 39.73
N TYR A 33 -32.79 -0.52 39.13
CA TYR A 33 -31.91 -1.65 39.46
C TYR A 33 -30.46 -1.22 39.68
N PRO A 34 -30.15 -0.42 40.71
CA PRO A 34 -28.79 0.10 40.95
C PRO A 34 -27.75 -1.00 41.16
N ASN A 35 -28.17 -2.17 41.64
CA ASN A 35 -27.33 -3.35 41.82
C ASN A 35 -27.81 -4.55 40.98
N GLY A 36 -28.53 -4.29 39.88
CA GLY A 36 -28.97 -5.33 38.95
C GLY A 36 -27.80 -6.06 38.29
N ASN A 37 -28.10 -7.22 37.69
CA ASN A 37 -27.16 -8.07 36.98
C ASN A 37 -26.44 -7.33 35.84
N CYS A 38 -27.12 -6.35 35.21
CA CYS A 38 -26.55 -5.54 34.13
C CYS A 38 -26.17 -4.11 34.57
N ALA A 39 -26.21 -3.80 35.87
CA ALA A 39 -25.91 -2.45 36.37
C ALA A 39 -24.46 -2.03 36.13
N LYS A 40 -23.50 -2.96 36.06
CA LYS A 40 -22.10 -2.63 35.71
C LYS A 40 -22.01 -2.20 34.24
N GLU A 41 -22.52 -3.02 33.34
CA GLU A 41 -22.55 -2.77 31.89
C GLU A 41 -23.33 -1.48 31.57
N ALA A 42 -24.48 -1.26 32.21
CA ALA A 42 -25.27 -0.04 32.07
C ALA A 42 -24.47 1.22 32.46
N ARG A 43 -23.66 1.19 33.52
CA ARG A 43 -22.80 2.32 33.91
C ARG A 43 -21.69 2.57 32.89
N GLU A 44 -21.03 1.51 32.42
CA GLU A 44 -19.98 1.61 31.41
C GLU A 44 -20.53 2.20 30.11
N LEU A 45 -21.72 1.77 29.71
CA LEU A 45 -22.42 2.28 28.54
C LEU A 45 -22.83 3.76 28.71
N LEU A 46 -23.40 4.13 29.85
CA LEU A 46 -23.76 5.52 30.14
C LEU A 46 -22.52 6.42 30.14
N GLN A 47 -21.40 5.93 30.70
CA GLN A 47 -20.14 6.67 30.67
C GLN A 47 -19.62 6.84 29.23
N SER A 48 -19.63 5.77 28.43
CA SER A 48 -19.22 5.83 27.02
C SER A 48 -20.05 6.84 26.20
N TRP A 49 -21.37 6.92 26.45
CA TRP A 49 -22.24 7.94 25.85
C TRP A 49 -21.86 9.36 26.28
N ARG A 50 -21.64 9.58 27.58
CA ARG A 50 -21.25 10.88 28.11
C ARG A 50 -19.87 11.31 27.62
N ASP A 51 -18.93 10.37 27.51
CA ASP A 51 -17.61 10.59 26.92
C ASP A 51 -17.80 11.05 25.47
N LEU A 52 -18.61 10.36 24.67
CA LEU A 52 -18.90 10.74 23.27
C LEU A 52 -19.49 12.15 23.16
N GLN A 53 -20.44 12.51 24.03
CA GLN A 53 -21.07 13.84 24.06
C GLN A 53 -20.10 14.95 24.45
N ALA A 54 -19.06 14.64 25.23
CA ALA A 54 -18.06 15.60 25.68
C ALA A 54 -16.96 15.87 24.64
N ILE A 55 -16.90 15.08 23.56
CA ILE A 55 -15.89 15.22 22.51
C ILE A 55 -16.08 16.51 21.74
N SER A 56 -15.03 17.32 21.70
CA SER A 56 -15.02 18.64 21.05
C SER A 56 -14.16 18.71 19.79
N ASP A 57 -13.37 17.68 19.49
CA ASP A 57 -12.47 17.64 18.34
C ASP A 57 -12.36 16.22 17.75
N LEU A 58 -11.85 16.15 16.51
CA LEU A 58 -11.81 14.92 15.74
C LEU A 58 -10.81 13.89 16.30
N GLU A 59 -9.74 14.34 16.98
CA GLU A 59 -8.71 13.46 17.55
C GLU A 59 -9.30 12.65 18.70
N GLN A 60 -10.00 13.32 19.62
CA GLN A 60 -10.73 12.66 20.70
C GLN A 60 -11.78 11.67 20.18
N LEU A 61 -12.45 11.99 19.07
CA LEU A 61 -13.42 11.08 18.45
C LEU A 61 -12.77 9.81 17.89
N VAL A 62 -11.59 9.95 17.28
CA VAL A 62 -10.82 8.81 16.79
C VAL A 62 -10.39 7.91 17.96
N GLU A 63 -9.86 8.50 19.03
CA GLU A 63 -9.50 7.75 20.25
C GLU A 63 -10.71 7.01 20.86
N TRP A 64 -11.86 7.67 20.91
CA TRP A 64 -13.10 7.07 21.40
C TRP A 64 -13.53 5.87 20.53
N ASN A 65 -13.49 6.00 19.20
CA ASN A 65 -13.83 4.92 18.28
C ASN A 65 -12.86 3.73 18.40
N GLN A 66 -11.57 3.98 18.63
CA GLN A 66 -10.59 2.92 18.87
C GLN A 66 -10.83 2.18 20.20
N LYS A 67 -11.24 2.91 21.25
CA LYS A 67 -11.56 2.34 22.56
C LYS A 67 -12.90 1.59 22.56
N HIS A 68 -13.83 1.96 21.69
CA HIS A 68 -15.18 1.43 21.63
C HIS A 68 -15.61 0.99 20.21
N PRO A 69 -14.89 0.05 19.56
CA PRO A 69 -15.11 -0.30 18.15
C PRO A 69 -16.50 -0.89 17.88
N ASP A 70 -17.06 -1.61 18.86
CA ASP A 70 -18.38 -2.26 18.78
C ASP A 70 -19.47 -1.45 19.52
N SER A 71 -19.25 -0.16 19.77
CA SER A 71 -20.23 0.68 20.45
C SER A 71 -21.54 0.76 19.68
N GLN A 72 -22.65 0.64 20.40
CA GLN A 72 -23.99 0.88 19.82
C GLN A 72 -24.22 2.36 19.45
N PHE A 73 -23.35 3.27 19.92
CA PHE A 73 -23.39 4.70 19.58
C PHE A 73 -22.59 5.04 18.32
N GLY A 74 -22.23 4.05 17.50
CA GLY A 74 -21.48 4.27 16.26
C GLY A 74 -22.16 5.25 15.30
N ASP A 75 -23.50 5.20 15.19
CA ASP A 75 -24.28 6.12 14.35
C ASP A 75 -24.14 7.58 14.84
N GLU A 76 -24.17 7.80 16.16
CA GLU A 76 -23.98 9.11 16.77
C GLU A 76 -22.54 9.60 16.67
N ALA A 77 -21.56 8.70 16.82
CA ALA A 77 -20.16 9.02 16.61
C ALA A 77 -19.89 9.43 15.15
N GLU A 78 -20.52 8.79 14.17
CA GLU A 78 -20.42 9.19 12.75
C GLU A 78 -21.01 10.59 12.51
N LYS A 79 -22.18 10.90 13.09
CA LYS A 79 -22.77 12.25 13.00
C LYS A 79 -21.86 13.30 13.63
N LEU A 80 -21.26 12.99 14.79
CA LEU A 80 -20.31 13.86 15.44
C LEU A 80 -19.03 14.03 14.60
N ALA A 81 -18.57 12.98 13.93
CA ALA A 81 -17.44 13.05 13.00
C ALA A 81 -17.70 14.05 11.88
N ILE A 82 -18.90 14.02 11.28
CA ILE A 82 -19.30 15.00 10.25
C ILE A 82 -19.32 16.42 10.83
N GLN A 83 -19.84 16.61 12.04
CA GLN A 83 -19.88 17.92 12.70
C GLN A 83 -18.49 18.48 12.99
N LEU A 84 -17.55 17.64 13.42
CA LEU A 84 -16.19 18.04 13.80
C LEU A 84 -15.22 18.10 12.61
N SER A 85 -15.50 17.38 11.52
CA SER A 85 -14.67 17.40 10.32
C SER A 85 -14.78 18.74 9.59
N PRO A 86 -13.70 19.31 9.05
CA PRO A 86 -13.80 20.49 8.19
C PRO A 86 -14.61 20.15 6.92
N MET A 87 -15.38 21.13 6.44
CA MET A 87 -15.99 21.02 5.11
C MET A 87 -14.89 21.00 4.05
N ASN A 88 -15.11 20.22 3.00
CA ASN A 88 -14.25 20.19 1.82
C ASN A 88 -15.09 20.43 0.57
N ALA A 89 -14.49 20.96 -0.48
CA ALA A 89 -15.13 21.11 -1.78
C ALA A 89 -14.25 20.50 -2.85
N ASN A 90 -14.86 19.73 -3.73
CA ASN A 90 -14.30 19.34 -5.01
C ASN A 90 -15.11 20.03 -6.11
N TRP A 91 -14.51 20.25 -7.26
CA TRP A 91 -15.24 20.78 -8.40
C TRP A 91 -14.65 20.28 -9.71
N THR A 92 -15.51 20.17 -10.71
CA THR A 92 -15.17 19.87 -12.11
C THR A 92 -15.56 21.06 -12.98
N ASP A 93 -14.82 21.30 -14.05
CA ASP A 93 -15.06 22.42 -14.99
C ASP A 93 -15.34 21.88 -16.39
N PHE A 94 -16.45 22.33 -16.97
CA PHE A 94 -16.89 22.06 -18.32
C PHE A 94 -17.23 23.38 -19.01
N GLU A 95 -16.32 23.92 -19.83
CA GLU A 95 -16.54 25.15 -20.61
C GLU A 95 -16.98 26.37 -19.76
N ASN A 96 -16.29 26.60 -18.64
CA ASN A 96 -16.61 27.63 -17.65
C ASN A 96 -17.90 27.38 -16.85
N GLN A 97 -18.46 26.17 -16.93
CA GLN A 97 -19.47 25.68 -16.00
C GLN A 97 -18.81 24.75 -14.98
N PHE A 98 -18.88 25.15 -13.72
CA PHE A 98 -18.31 24.44 -12.60
C PHE A 98 -19.39 23.64 -11.90
N GLU A 99 -19.21 22.33 -11.74
CA GLU A 99 -20.00 21.51 -10.83
C GLU A 99 -19.21 21.35 -9.54
N VAL A 100 -19.77 21.82 -8.43
CA VAL A 100 -19.11 21.83 -7.12
C VAL A 100 -19.81 20.83 -6.22
N GLU A 101 -19.04 19.95 -5.58
CA GLU A 101 -19.49 18.96 -4.60
C GLU A 101 -18.85 19.24 -3.23
N ILE A 102 -19.68 19.49 -2.23
CA ILE A 102 -19.30 19.74 -0.85
C ILE A 102 -19.37 18.43 -0.06
N SER A 103 -18.37 18.18 0.77
CA SER A 103 -18.27 17.02 1.65
C SER A 103 -18.20 17.45 3.11
N ASN A 104 -18.50 16.51 4.01
CA ASN A 104 -18.53 16.73 5.47
C ASN A 104 -19.43 17.90 5.86
N TYR A 105 -20.67 17.93 5.37
CA TYR A 105 -21.64 18.97 5.70
C TYR A 105 -22.84 18.41 6.47
N VAL A 106 -23.55 19.28 7.17
CA VAL A 106 -24.84 18.98 7.80
C VAL A 106 -25.95 19.76 7.07
N ARG A 107 -25.78 21.08 6.92
CA ARG A 107 -26.73 21.98 6.24
C ARG A 107 -26.01 23.11 5.50
N PRO A 108 -25.39 22.84 4.34
CA PRO A 108 -24.60 23.80 3.60
C PRO A 108 -25.52 24.84 2.93
N THR A 109 -25.06 26.08 2.89
CA THR A 109 -25.69 27.17 2.14
C THR A 109 -24.63 28.08 1.54
N VAL A 110 -24.92 28.66 0.38
CA VAL A 110 -24.12 29.78 -0.12
C VAL A 110 -24.39 30.98 0.78
N SER A 111 -23.36 31.48 1.43
CA SER A 111 -23.45 32.60 2.38
C SER A 111 -23.05 33.93 1.76
N ARG A 112 -22.08 33.91 0.84
CA ARG A 112 -21.54 35.08 0.16
C ARG A 112 -20.87 34.64 -1.15
N ILE A 113 -20.93 35.50 -2.16
CA ILE A 113 -20.12 35.35 -3.38
C ILE A 113 -19.35 36.66 -3.58
N GLU A 114 -18.03 36.59 -3.70
CA GLU A 114 -17.16 37.71 -4.05
C GLU A 114 -16.82 37.65 -5.55
N GLY A 115 -16.70 38.82 -6.18
CA GLY A 115 -16.45 38.94 -7.62
C GLY A 115 -17.68 38.70 -8.51
N TRP A 116 -18.88 38.67 -7.92
CA TRP A 116 -20.13 38.46 -8.64
C TRP A 116 -20.56 39.68 -9.47
N ASN A 117 -20.92 39.43 -10.73
CA ASN A 117 -21.47 40.36 -11.72
C ASN A 117 -22.72 39.72 -12.37
N ASP A 118 -23.91 40.20 -12.00
CA ASP A 118 -25.21 39.63 -12.39
C ASP A 118 -25.42 39.44 -13.90
N GLN A 119 -24.61 40.09 -14.75
CA GLN A 119 -24.70 39.97 -16.20
C GLN A 119 -24.08 38.69 -16.78
N PHE A 120 -23.22 38.00 -16.03
CA PHE A 120 -22.36 36.94 -16.58
C PHE A 120 -22.33 35.63 -15.78
N PHE A 121 -23.12 35.55 -14.70
CA PHE A 121 -23.12 34.37 -13.82
C PHE A 121 -24.51 33.77 -13.65
N SER A 122 -24.57 32.44 -13.58
CA SER A 122 -25.75 31.71 -13.12
C SER A 122 -25.32 30.66 -12.12
N ILE A 123 -25.98 30.61 -10.96
CA ILE A 123 -25.74 29.61 -9.92
C ILE A 123 -27.02 28.83 -9.64
N ASP A 124 -26.95 27.50 -9.70
CA ASP A 124 -28.04 26.61 -9.30
C ASP A 124 -27.66 25.90 -8.00
N THR A 125 -28.31 26.33 -6.91
CA THR A 125 -28.11 25.79 -5.55
C THR A 125 -29.21 24.82 -5.13
N SER A 126 -30.11 24.43 -6.04
CA SER A 126 -31.29 23.61 -5.71
C SER A 126 -30.93 22.25 -5.09
N GLN A 127 -29.77 21.70 -5.43
CA GLN A 127 -29.25 20.43 -4.91
C GLN A 127 -28.33 20.58 -3.69
N LEU A 128 -27.93 21.80 -3.31
CA LEU A 128 -26.88 22.01 -2.31
C LEU A 128 -27.24 21.43 -0.95
N ALA A 129 -28.45 21.70 -0.47
CA ALA A 129 -28.89 21.26 0.85
C ALA A 129 -29.13 19.74 0.95
N ARG A 130 -29.34 19.04 -0.19
CA ARG A 130 -29.70 17.61 -0.22
C ARG A 130 -28.53 16.72 -0.61
N GLU A 131 -27.76 17.17 -1.59
CA GLU A 131 -26.70 16.39 -2.23
C GLU A 131 -25.33 17.03 -2.04
N GLY A 132 -25.25 18.25 -1.48
CA GLY A 132 -23.99 18.96 -1.35
C GLY A 132 -23.50 19.52 -2.68
N LYS A 133 -24.35 19.51 -3.72
CA LYS A 133 -23.97 19.86 -5.09
C LYS A 133 -24.58 21.17 -5.52
N PHE A 134 -23.81 21.97 -6.23
CA PHE A 134 -24.32 23.13 -6.94
C PHE A 134 -23.53 23.34 -8.23
N SER A 135 -24.17 23.96 -9.22
CA SER A 135 -23.50 24.34 -10.45
C SER A 135 -23.39 25.85 -10.55
N ILE A 136 -22.31 26.34 -11.14
CA ILE A 136 -22.12 27.75 -11.42
C ILE A 136 -21.45 27.94 -12.78
N LYS A 137 -22.02 28.81 -13.60
CA LYS A 137 -21.41 29.25 -14.85
C LYS A 137 -20.72 30.59 -14.61
N ILE A 138 -19.45 30.68 -14.98
CA ILE A 138 -18.64 31.90 -14.89
C ILE A 138 -18.15 32.37 -16.25
N GLU A 139 -17.91 33.67 -16.39
CA GLU A 139 -17.20 34.21 -17.56
C GLU A 139 -15.72 33.80 -17.51
N GLU A 140 -15.14 33.57 -18.67
CA GLU A 140 -13.72 33.26 -18.79
C GLU A 140 -12.87 34.39 -18.17
N GLY A 141 -11.95 34.02 -17.27
CA GLY A 141 -11.09 34.97 -16.56
C GLY A 141 -11.73 35.70 -15.37
N ALA A 142 -13.00 35.43 -15.05
CA ALA A 142 -13.63 36.00 -13.86
C ALA A 142 -13.00 35.49 -12.56
N ASN A 143 -12.84 36.38 -11.58
CA ASN A 143 -12.36 36.03 -10.25
C ASN A 143 -13.52 35.90 -9.26
N VAL A 144 -14.07 34.68 -9.12
CA VAL A 144 -15.21 34.37 -8.25
C VAL A 144 -14.80 33.51 -7.06
N ILE A 145 -15.10 33.98 -5.85
CA ILE A 145 -14.95 33.21 -4.60
C ILE A 145 -16.33 32.99 -3.98
N ILE A 146 -16.72 31.74 -3.79
CA ILE A 146 -17.98 31.35 -3.16
C ILE A 146 -17.72 30.91 -1.72
N TYR A 147 -18.39 31.54 -0.77
CA TYR A 147 -18.31 31.16 0.63
C TYR A 147 -19.50 30.27 0.99
N ILE A 148 -19.24 28.99 1.23
CA ILE A 148 -20.21 28.06 1.77
C ILE A 148 -20.20 28.12 3.30
N GLN A 149 -21.36 28.23 3.91
CA GLN A 149 -21.53 28.15 5.36
C GLN A 149 -22.35 26.91 5.71
N ASP A 150 -21.94 26.18 6.75
CA ASP A 150 -22.76 25.09 7.30
C ASP A 150 -23.58 25.59 8.49
N LEU A 151 -24.91 25.61 8.35
CA LEU A 151 -25.83 26.03 9.41
C LEU A 151 -26.03 24.97 10.50
N GLY A 152 -25.58 23.73 10.27
CA GLY A 152 -25.70 22.62 11.21
C GLY A 152 -24.46 22.40 12.09
N LYS A 153 -23.40 23.18 11.91
CA LYS A 153 -22.17 23.10 12.71
C LYS A 153 -22.00 24.32 13.62
N SER A 154 -21.31 24.15 14.75
CA SER A 154 -20.95 25.26 15.63
C SER A 154 -19.90 26.17 14.95
N MET A 155 -19.85 27.44 15.39
CA MET A 155 -19.43 28.63 14.62
C MET A 155 -18.08 28.57 13.86
N ASN A 156 -17.99 29.40 12.80
CA ASN A 156 -16.85 29.62 11.88
C ASN A 156 -16.57 28.54 10.82
N ASN A 157 -17.54 27.69 10.52
CA ASN A 157 -17.46 26.78 9.36
C ASN A 157 -17.86 27.49 8.07
N ARG A 158 -16.99 28.37 7.59
CA ARG A 158 -17.05 28.94 6.24
C ARG A 158 -15.98 28.29 5.37
N LEU A 159 -16.38 27.73 4.25
CA LEU A 159 -15.49 27.19 3.23
C LEU A 159 -15.44 28.15 2.04
N PRO A 160 -14.32 28.85 1.82
CA PRO A 160 -14.11 29.61 0.60
C PRO A 160 -13.78 28.67 -0.56
N ILE A 161 -14.48 28.83 -1.68
CA ILE A 161 -14.30 28.08 -2.92
C ILE A 161 -13.90 29.09 -3.99
N ASN A 162 -12.62 29.15 -4.29
CA ASN A 162 -12.07 30.07 -5.27
C ASN A 162 -12.08 29.40 -6.66
N LEU A 163 -13.02 29.79 -7.50
CA LEU A 163 -13.21 29.25 -8.86
C LEU A 163 -12.27 29.93 -9.88
N SER A 164 -11.77 31.10 -9.54
CA SER A 164 -10.77 31.90 -10.26
C SER A 164 -9.41 31.23 -10.33
N ASN A 165 -9.10 30.45 -9.30
CA ASN A 165 -7.80 29.81 -9.09
C ASN A 165 -7.78 28.40 -9.69
N LYS A 166 -8.30 28.25 -10.91
CA LYS A 166 -8.00 27.07 -11.73
C LYS A 166 -6.49 26.98 -11.81
N LEU A 167 -5.94 25.92 -11.21
CA LEU A 167 -4.52 25.68 -11.22
C LEU A 167 -4.17 25.18 -12.62
N ASN A 168 -3.85 26.11 -13.51
CA ASN A 168 -3.31 25.74 -14.81
C ASN A 168 -1.80 25.53 -14.64
N VAL A 169 -1.25 24.50 -15.28
CA VAL A 169 0.19 24.23 -15.20
C VAL A 169 0.71 23.98 -16.59
N ASP A 170 1.54 24.91 -17.06
CA ASP A 170 2.29 24.72 -18.28
C ASP A 170 3.46 23.78 -18.00
N VAL A 171 3.57 22.73 -18.80
CA VAL A 171 4.66 21.76 -18.73
C VAL A 171 5.58 21.96 -19.92
N ASP A 172 6.81 22.36 -19.65
CA ASP A 172 7.87 22.50 -20.67
C ASP A 172 9.01 21.49 -20.42
N SER A 173 9.53 20.89 -21.48
CA SER A 173 10.70 20.03 -21.42
C SER A 173 11.94 20.83 -21.81
N THR A 174 12.65 21.34 -20.81
CA THR A 174 13.84 22.15 -21.06
C THR A 174 15.03 21.25 -21.42
N GLY A 175 15.38 21.24 -22.72
CA GLY A 175 16.59 20.57 -23.22
C GLY A 175 16.63 19.05 -22.99
N GLY A 176 15.48 18.41 -22.87
CA GLY A 176 15.36 16.96 -22.69
C GLY A 176 15.85 16.42 -21.34
N ASN A 177 16.38 17.26 -20.44
CA ASN A 177 16.97 16.83 -19.16
C ASN A 177 16.14 17.23 -17.93
N ALA A 178 15.17 18.12 -18.08
CA ALA A 178 14.29 18.54 -17.01
C ALA A 178 12.88 18.80 -17.52
N TYR A 179 11.92 18.68 -16.61
CA TYR A 179 10.55 19.12 -16.75
C TYR A 179 10.33 20.36 -15.89
N SER A 180 9.81 21.40 -16.51
CA SER A 180 9.49 22.67 -15.89
C SER A 180 7.97 22.80 -15.81
N PHE A 181 7.45 22.90 -14.60
CA PHE A 181 6.03 23.08 -14.30
C PHE A 181 5.82 24.52 -13.85
N THR A 182 5.17 25.34 -14.69
CA THR A 182 4.85 26.73 -14.36
C THR A 182 3.37 26.86 -14.06
N PHE A 183 3.07 27.19 -12.81
CA PHE A 183 1.72 27.29 -12.27
C PHE A 183 1.13 28.67 -12.60
N GLN A 184 -0.06 28.69 -13.15
CA GLN A 184 -0.88 29.88 -13.36
C GLN A 184 -2.16 29.71 -12.53
N GLY A 185 -2.48 30.73 -11.71
CA GLY A 185 -3.53 30.61 -10.71
C GLY A 185 -3.13 29.74 -9.51
N GLY A 186 -4.06 29.60 -8.55
CA GLY A 186 -3.81 28.92 -7.28
C GLY A 186 -3.03 29.77 -6.27
N GLU A 187 -2.88 29.25 -5.05
CA GLU A 187 -2.12 29.92 -3.98
C GLU A 187 -0.90 29.08 -3.57
N SER A 188 0.22 29.76 -3.34
CA SER A 188 1.45 29.15 -2.83
C SER A 188 1.22 28.51 -1.44
N PRO A 189 1.86 27.38 -1.08
CA PRO A 189 2.95 26.72 -1.81
C PRO A 189 2.48 25.82 -2.97
N PHE A 190 3.14 25.97 -4.12
CA PHE A 190 2.96 25.08 -5.25
C PHE A 190 3.82 23.83 -5.10
N GLN A 191 3.30 22.69 -5.51
CA GLN A 191 4.02 21.42 -5.51
C GLN A 191 3.56 20.51 -6.63
N ILE A 192 4.43 19.62 -7.08
CA ILE A 192 4.09 18.49 -7.95
C ILE A 192 4.23 17.18 -7.17
N GLU A 193 3.36 16.22 -7.50
CA GLU A 193 3.44 14.83 -7.07
C GLU A 193 3.65 13.95 -8.30
N VAL A 194 4.71 13.17 -8.31
CA VAL A 194 4.98 12.19 -9.35
C VAL A 194 4.42 10.85 -8.88
N THR A 195 3.63 10.23 -9.74
CA THR A 195 2.97 8.95 -9.48
C THR A 195 3.38 7.90 -10.51
N GLN A 196 3.66 6.70 -10.04
CA GLN A 196 3.96 5.54 -10.87
C GLN A 196 3.17 4.34 -10.32
N ASN A 197 2.50 3.60 -11.19
CA ASN A 197 1.60 2.49 -10.80
C ASN A 197 0.58 2.91 -9.72
N ASN A 198 -0.05 4.09 -9.90
CA ASN A 198 -1.00 4.70 -8.96
C ASN A 198 -0.47 4.96 -7.54
N ARG A 199 0.85 5.03 -7.35
CA ARG A 199 1.49 5.39 -6.08
C ARG A 199 2.32 6.65 -6.23
N THR A 200 2.19 7.59 -5.29
CA THR A 200 3.06 8.77 -5.23
C THR A 200 4.47 8.34 -4.85
N VAL A 201 5.42 8.54 -5.77
CA VAL A 201 6.83 8.14 -5.62
C VAL A 201 7.75 9.33 -5.33
N HIS A 202 7.31 10.55 -5.66
CA HIS A 202 8.08 11.76 -5.39
C HIS A 202 7.17 12.97 -5.22
N ARG A 203 7.55 13.91 -4.33
CA ARG A 203 6.90 15.19 -4.14
C ARG A 203 7.93 16.30 -4.17
N LYS A 204 7.68 17.35 -4.93
CA LYS A 204 8.58 18.51 -5.01
C LYS A 204 7.81 19.82 -4.89
N LYS A 205 8.20 20.66 -3.95
CA LYS A 205 7.64 22.00 -3.76
C LYS A 205 8.40 23.02 -4.62
N ALA A 206 7.73 24.11 -4.99
CA ALA A 206 8.37 25.24 -5.63
C ALA A 206 9.36 25.88 -4.66
N GLU A 207 10.62 26.02 -5.08
CA GLU A 207 11.66 26.66 -4.26
C GLU A 207 11.41 28.17 -4.13
N SER A 208 10.89 28.79 -5.19
CA SER A 208 10.41 30.18 -5.18
C SER A 208 9.44 30.44 -6.33
N GLY A 209 8.48 31.34 -6.09
CA GLY A 209 7.49 31.74 -7.09
C GLY A 209 6.52 30.61 -7.47
N ASN A 210 6.15 30.56 -8.74
CA ASN A 210 5.14 29.67 -9.30
C ASN A 210 5.75 28.58 -10.21
N LYS A 211 7.00 28.16 -9.95
CA LYS A 211 7.71 27.23 -10.82
C LYS A 211 8.28 26.06 -10.02
N VAL A 212 8.05 24.84 -10.50
CA VAL A 212 8.72 23.62 -10.02
C VAL A 212 9.54 23.03 -11.16
N VAL A 213 10.80 22.70 -10.91
CA VAL A 213 11.67 22.03 -11.89
C VAL A 213 12.04 20.65 -11.39
N LEU A 214 11.75 19.64 -12.18
CA LEU A 214 12.04 18.24 -11.90
C LEU A 214 13.06 17.72 -12.91
N THR A 215 14.25 17.35 -12.44
CA THR A 215 15.30 16.88 -13.35
C THR A 215 15.20 15.38 -13.59
N LYS A 216 15.58 14.91 -14.78
CA LYS A 216 15.65 13.45 -15.05
C LYS A 216 16.65 12.76 -14.12
N ALA A 217 17.78 13.42 -13.79
CA ALA A 217 18.77 12.88 -12.87
C ALA A 217 18.20 12.63 -11.46
N GLU A 218 17.34 13.54 -10.97
CA GLU A 218 16.63 13.39 -9.70
C GLU A 218 15.67 12.19 -9.71
N LEU A 219 14.92 12.00 -10.80
CA LEU A 219 14.03 10.85 -10.96
C LEU A 219 14.80 9.53 -11.07
N LEU A 220 15.90 9.51 -11.84
CA LEU A 220 16.78 8.35 -11.98
C LEU A 220 17.46 7.99 -10.66
N ALA A 221 17.86 8.98 -9.85
CA ALA A 221 18.43 8.73 -8.51
C ALA A 221 17.42 8.06 -7.55
N LEU A 222 16.13 8.21 -7.81
CA LEU A 222 15.05 7.52 -7.10
C LEU A 222 14.69 6.15 -7.72
N GLY A 223 15.41 5.73 -8.78
CA GLY A 223 15.14 4.49 -9.51
C GLY A 223 13.87 4.55 -10.37
N LEU A 224 13.37 5.73 -10.69
CA LEU A 224 12.15 5.92 -11.46
C LEU A 224 12.46 5.98 -12.96
N THR A 225 11.93 5.02 -13.71
CA THR A 225 12.06 4.92 -15.17
C THR A 225 10.70 4.65 -15.82
N GLY A 226 10.55 4.98 -17.11
CA GLY A 226 9.31 4.79 -17.86
C GLY A 226 8.31 5.95 -17.72
N PRO A 227 7.03 5.72 -18.09
CA PRO A 227 5.98 6.73 -18.01
C PRO A 227 5.53 6.95 -16.56
N MET A 228 5.35 8.21 -16.19
CA MET A 228 4.89 8.63 -14.87
C MET A 228 3.80 9.70 -15.01
N LYS A 229 2.76 9.60 -14.18
CA LYS A 229 1.72 10.64 -14.10
C LYS A 229 2.15 11.71 -13.11
N VAL A 230 1.94 12.98 -13.45
CA VAL A 230 2.24 14.10 -12.56
C VAL A 230 0.94 14.78 -12.14
N ILE A 231 0.81 15.05 -10.85
CA ILE A 231 -0.30 15.80 -10.27
C ILE A 231 0.27 17.12 -9.77
N ALA A 232 -0.35 18.24 -10.13
CA ALA A 232 0.01 19.55 -9.61
C ALA A 232 -0.91 19.94 -8.45
N ARG A 233 -0.35 20.56 -7.41
CA ARG A 233 -1.10 21.08 -6.26
C ARG A 233 -0.67 22.50 -5.91
N SER A 234 -1.61 23.28 -5.41
CA SER A 234 -1.43 24.54 -4.71
C SER A 234 -1.84 24.36 -3.24
N ALA A 235 -1.87 25.42 -2.44
CA ALA A 235 -2.35 25.37 -1.06
C ALA A 235 -3.81 24.87 -0.93
N TYR A 236 -4.66 25.19 -1.93
CA TYR A 236 -6.11 24.97 -1.86
C TYR A 236 -6.72 24.31 -3.09
N SER A 237 -5.92 24.02 -4.13
CA SER A 237 -6.39 23.41 -5.37
C SER A 237 -5.41 22.37 -5.90
N PHE A 238 -5.88 21.48 -6.75
CA PHE A 238 -5.05 20.51 -7.45
C PHE A 238 -5.56 20.31 -8.89
N THR A 239 -4.67 19.87 -9.76
CA THR A 239 -4.98 19.50 -11.15
C THR A 239 -4.42 18.11 -11.40
N ASP A 240 -5.31 17.18 -11.75
CA ASP A 240 -5.03 15.74 -11.89
C ASP A 240 -4.66 15.30 -13.31
N GLU A 241 -4.60 16.23 -14.27
CA GLU A 241 -4.45 15.93 -15.71
C GLU A 241 -3.24 16.64 -16.35
N LEU A 242 -2.04 16.47 -15.80
CA LEU A 242 -0.84 16.86 -16.52
C LEU A 242 -0.41 15.76 -17.50
N PRO A 243 0.21 16.13 -18.64
CA PRO A 243 0.83 15.17 -19.54
C PRO A 243 1.79 14.25 -18.76
N ALA A 244 1.73 12.94 -19.05
CA ALA A 244 2.67 12.00 -18.47
C ALA A 244 4.10 12.39 -18.86
N ILE A 245 5.01 12.35 -17.88
CA ILE A 245 6.45 12.54 -18.13
C ILE A 245 7.09 11.18 -18.37
N TYR A 246 8.17 11.16 -19.14
CA TYR A 246 8.86 9.92 -19.52
C TYR A 246 10.35 10.02 -19.21
N VAL A 247 10.82 9.16 -18.32
CA VAL A 247 12.24 9.03 -18.02
C VAL A 247 12.76 7.78 -18.67
N GLU A 248 13.50 7.95 -19.76
CA GLU A 248 14.26 6.86 -20.35
C GLU A 248 15.25 6.35 -19.30
N ASP A 249 15.24 5.03 -19.12
CA ASP A 249 16.32 4.37 -18.40
C ASP A 249 17.60 4.66 -19.19
N SER A 250 18.39 5.61 -18.70
CA SER A 250 19.74 5.83 -19.18
C SER A 250 20.65 4.73 -18.63
N SER A 251 20.20 3.48 -18.64
CA SER A 251 21.07 2.32 -18.74
C SER A 251 21.94 2.63 -19.94
N LEU A 252 23.11 3.20 -19.64
CA LEU A 252 23.94 3.88 -20.62
C LEU A 252 24.05 2.92 -21.80
N PRO A 253 23.82 3.35 -23.06
CA PRO A 253 24.43 2.63 -24.15
C PRO A 253 25.90 2.60 -23.77
N ILE A 254 26.40 1.41 -23.37
CA ILE A 254 27.80 1.24 -22.98
C ILE A 254 28.56 1.94 -24.10
N PRO A 255 29.27 3.06 -23.81
CA PRO A 255 29.78 3.91 -24.87
C PRO A 255 30.50 3.00 -25.85
N ILE A 256 30.22 3.12 -27.14
CA ILE A 256 30.69 2.16 -28.15
C ILE A 256 32.22 1.93 -28.01
N GLU A 257 32.93 2.95 -27.54
CA GLU A 257 34.34 2.95 -27.15
C GLU A 257 34.68 1.94 -26.02
N LEU A 258 33.87 1.84 -24.97
CA LEU A 258 34.05 0.87 -23.88
C LEU A 258 33.71 -0.55 -24.33
N MET A 259 32.68 -0.74 -25.18
CA MET A 259 32.41 -2.04 -25.81
C MET A 259 33.55 -2.46 -26.74
N ALA A 260 34.11 -1.53 -27.50
CA ALA A 260 35.28 -1.78 -28.33
C ALA A 260 36.49 -2.16 -27.46
N LEU A 261 36.73 -1.47 -26.35
CA LEU A 261 37.84 -1.75 -25.43
C LEU A 261 37.72 -3.13 -24.77
N ILE A 262 36.51 -3.53 -24.35
CA ILE A 262 36.22 -4.89 -23.85
C ILE A 262 36.44 -5.92 -24.97
N GLY A 263 36.00 -5.61 -26.19
CA GLY A 263 36.23 -6.45 -27.38
C GLY A 263 37.72 -6.64 -27.69
N PHE A 264 38.53 -5.58 -27.63
CA PHE A 264 39.98 -5.64 -27.84
C PHE A 264 40.70 -6.41 -26.74
N LEU A 265 40.28 -6.27 -25.47
CA LEU A 265 40.83 -7.06 -24.37
C LEU A 265 40.55 -8.56 -24.54
N LEU A 266 39.32 -8.93 -24.92
CA LEU A 266 38.96 -10.32 -25.21
C LEU A 266 39.75 -10.88 -26.39
N LEU A 267 39.90 -10.11 -27.48
CA LEU A 267 40.70 -10.51 -28.63
C LEU A 267 42.18 -10.71 -28.25
N GLY A 268 42.74 -9.83 -27.41
CA GLY A 268 44.09 -9.95 -26.88
C GLY A 268 44.31 -11.23 -26.08
N VAL A 269 43.35 -11.60 -25.23
CA VAL A 269 43.38 -12.86 -24.46
C VAL A 269 43.33 -14.08 -25.39
N ILE A 270 42.47 -14.07 -26.41
CA ILE A 270 42.38 -15.16 -27.39
C ILE A 270 43.70 -15.33 -28.15
N ILE A 271 44.29 -14.24 -28.65
CA ILE A 271 45.58 -14.27 -29.35
C ILE A 271 46.68 -14.80 -28.42
N PHE A 272 46.72 -14.35 -27.17
CA PHE A 272 47.68 -14.82 -26.17
C PHE A 272 47.56 -16.33 -25.90
N LEU A 273 46.33 -16.85 -25.79
CA LEU A 273 46.10 -18.29 -25.61
C LEU A 273 46.55 -19.11 -26.83
N ILE A 274 46.31 -18.62 -28.05
CA ILE A 274 46.76 -19.27 -29.29
C ILE A 274 48.30 -19.31 -29.34
N VAL A 275 48.98 -18.20 -29.08
CA VAL A 275 50.45 -18.13 -29.07
C VAL A 275 51.04 -19.05 -28.00
N LYS A 276 50.48 -19.04 -26.78
CA LYS A 276 50.91 -19.90 -25.67
C LYS A 276 50.71 -21.39 -25.97
N SER A 277 49.61 -21.74 -26.65
CA SER A 277 49.37 -23.13 -27.08
C SER A 277 50.38 -23.58 -28.14
N GLY A 278 50.77 -22.68 -29.06
CA GLY A 278 51.81 -22.93 -30.06
C GLY A 278 53.20 -23.15 -29.42
N GLN A 279 53.55 -22.35 -28.42
CA GLN A 279 54.80 -22.53 -27.67
C GLN A 279 54.83 -23.87 -26.91
N ARG A 280 53.71 -24.28 -26.30
CA ARG A 280 53.60 -25.61 -25.65
C ARG A 280 53.80 -26.75 -26.64
N ARG A 281 53.22 -26.66 -27.85
CA ARG A 281 53.42 -27.66 -28.91
C ARG A 281 54.87 -27.75 -29.37
N ARG A 282 55.60 -26.64 -29.43
CA ARG A 282 57.05 -26.65 -29.76
C ARG A 282 57.87 -27.35 -28.68
N LYS A 283 57.64 -27.01 -27.41
CA LYS A 283 58.32 -27.67 -26.27
C LYS A 283 58.01 -29.17 -26.19
N LEU A 284 56.78 -29.57 -26.53
CA LEU A 284 56.40 -30.99 -26.56
C LEU A 284 57.17 -31.75 -27.66
N LYS A 285 57.28 -31.18 -28.86
CA LYS A 285 58.07 -31.77 -29.96
C LYS A 285 59.55 -31.88 -29.61
N GLU A 286 60.14 -30.85 -28.99
CA GLU A 286 61.53 -30.87 -28.52
C GLU A 286 61.74 -31.97 -27.46
N GLN A 287 60.78 -32.19 -26.55
CA GLN A 287 60.85 -33.29 -25.57
C GLN A 287 60.69 -34.67 -26.22
N GLU A 288 59.80 -34.83 -27.20
CA GLU A 288 59.63 -36.08 -27.94
C GLU A 288 60.89 -36.44 -28.75
N GLU A 289 61.49 -35.45 -29.44
CA GLU A 289 62.77 -35.63 -30.15
C GLU A 289 63.92 -35.97 -29.19
N PHE A 290 63.96 -35.31 -28.03
CA PHE A 290 64.94 -35.61 -26.99
C PHE A 290 64.80 -37.04 -26.44
N GLN A 291 63.58 -37.51 -26.17
CA GLN A 291 63.32 -38.87 -25.70
C GLN A 291 63.65 -39.93 -26.75
N GLN A 292 63.33 -39.68 -28.03
CA GLN A 292 63.68 -40.60 -29.12
C GLN A 292 65.20 -40.73 -29.28
N ASN A 293 65.95 -39.64 -29.14
CA ASN A 293 67.42 -39.68 -29.18
C ASN A 293 68.00 -40.43 -27.97
N PHE A 294 67.42 -40.24 -26.77
CA PHE A 294 67.85 -40.95 -25.56
C PHE A 294 67.57 -42.47 -25.60
N GLN A 295 66.50 -42.91 -26.27
CA GLN A 295 66.22 -44.34 -26.45
C GLN A 295 67.17 -44.98 -27.47
N LYS A 296 67.50 -44.29 -28.57
CA LYS A 296 68.48 -44.77 -29.55
C LYS A 296 69.89 -44.94 -28.97
N GLU A 297 70.27 -44.13 -27.99
CA GLU A 297 71.59 -44.23 -27.33
C GLU A 297 71.67 -45.41 -26.34
N LYS A 298 70.54 -45.87 -25.79
CA LYS A 298 70.48 -47.01 -24.87
C LYS A 298 70.45 -48.39 -25.54
N GLU A 299 70.29 -48.49 -26.87
CA GLU A 299 70.26 -49.78 -27.59
C GLU A 299 71.64 -50.28 -28.07
N THR A 300 72.71 -49.48 -27.96
CA THR A 300 74.10 -49.92 -28.26
C THR A 300 74.92 -50.14 -26.99
N LYS A 301 74.70 -51.25 -26.29
CA LYS A 301 75.72 -52.10 -25.63
C LYS A 301 75.03 -53.14 -24.74
N ASN A 302 74.87 -54.32 -25.35
CA ASN A 302 75.33 -55.64 -24.89
C ASN A 302 75.03 -56.15 -23.45
N PRO A 303 74.90 -57.48 -23.29
CA PRO A 303 73.63 -58.04 -22.86
C PRO A 303 73.81 -59.00 -21.65
N VAL A 304 72.74 -59.76 -21.37
CA VAL A 304 72.76 -61.12 -20.78
C VAL A 304 72.77 -61.17 -19.23
N PRO A 305 72.11 -62.16 -18.56
CA PRO A 305 70.80 -62.79 -18.82
C PRO A 305 70.13 -63.24 -17.46
N PRO A 306 69.41 -64.38 -17.30
CA PRO A 306 68.14 -64.36 -16.56
C PRO A 306 68.05 -65.36 -15.38
N ILE A 307 67.34 -65.07 -14.29
CA ILE A 307 66.91 -66.15 -13.36
C ILE A 307 65.49 -65.89 -12.83
N THR A 308 64.61 -66.81 -13.26
CA THR A 308 63.41 -67.40 -12.65
C THR A 308 62.66 -66.77 -11.46
N THR A 309 61.37 -66.51 -11.71
CA THR A 309 60.18 -67.11 -11.07
C THR A 309 60.06 -67.13 -9.53
N HIS A 310 59.07 -66.42 -8.97
CA HIS A 310 57.87 -67.03 -8.36
C HIS A 310 56.90 -65.99 -7.75
N GLN A 311 55.61 -66.26 -8.00
CA GLN A 311 54.39 -66.02 -7.21
C GLN A 311 54.47 -65.19 -5.91
N LYS A 312 53.48 -64.30 -5.69
CA LYS A 312 52.29 -64.54 -4.81
C LYS A 312 51.64 -63.22 -4.32
N THR A 313 50.35 -63.15 -4.60
CA THR A 313 49.19 -62.49 -3.96
C THR A 313 49.34 -61.62 -2.69
N THR A 314 48.48 -60.58 -2.66
CA THR A 314 47.56 -60.10 -1.57
C THR A 314 47.86 -58.77 -0.83
N THR A 315 46.91 -57.83 -0.99
CA THR A 315 46.24 -56.92 -0.01
C THR A 315 46.96 -55.86 0.85
N THR A 316 46.44 -54.62 0.71
CA THR A 316 45.79 -53.78 1.76
C THR A 316 46.62 -52.86 2.69
N ASN A 317 46.25 -51.57 2.60
CA ASN A 317 46.17 -50.47 3.57
C ASN A 317 47.34 -50.01 4.48
N LEU A 318 47.34 -48.66 4.58
CA LEU A 318 47.48 -47.76 5.73
C LEU A 318 48.87 -47.25 6.18
N HIS A 319 48.92 -45.90 6.23
CA HIS A 319 49.76 -45.00 7.05
C HIS A 319 51.28 -45.04 6.78
N GLU A 320 52.06 -43.95 6.87
CA GLU A 320 52.00 -42.76 7.71
C GLU A 320 53.00 -41.69 7.20
N ALA A 321 52.75 -40.42 7.55
CA ALA A 321 53.67 -39.32 7.87
C ALA A 321 54.94 -39.05 7.01
N LYS A 322 55.18 -37.77 6.64
CA LYS A 322 55.82 -36.77 7.53
C LYS A 322 56.10 -35.45 6.78
N THR A 323 55.95 -34.36 7.52
CA THR A 323 56.01 -32.95 7.13
C THR A 323 57.40 -32.32 7.42
N GLU A 324 57.81 -31.34 6.61
CA GLU A 324 58.72 -30.21 6.93
C GLU A 324 58.11 -28.97 6.23
N GLU A 325 57.44 -28.04 6.89
CA GLU A 325 57.92 -26.91 7.73
C GLU A 325 58.56 -25.74 6.95
N ILE A 326 57.80 -24.66 6.74
CA ILE A 326 58.30 -23.28 6.59
C ILE A 326 57.31 -22.35 7.31
N GLY A 327 57.83 -21.51 8.21
CA GLY A 327 57.08 -20.62 9.10
C GLY A 327 56.59 -19.30 8.46
N PRO A 328 56.49 -18.20 9.23
CA PRO A 328 55.19 -17.80 9.78
C PRO A 328 54.64 -16.52 9.15
N VAL A 329 53.30 -16.47 9.02
CA VAL A 329 52.52 -15.27 8.66
C VAL A 329 51.66 -14.89 9.89
N PRO A 330 51.50 -13.59 10.22
CA PRO A 330 50.87 -13.12 11.46
C PRO A 330 49.36 -13.44 11.54
N PRO A 331 48.79 -13.46 12.76
CA PRO A 331 47.44 -13.99 13.00
C PRO A 331 46.35 -13.04 12.50
N VAL A 332 45.49 -13.60 11.64
CA VAL A 332 44.14 -13.10 11.39
C VAL A 332 43.31 -13.33 12.65
N ARG A 333 42.64 -12.28 13.10
CA ARG A 333 41.77 -12.25 14.27
C ARG A 333 40.54 -13.13 14.01
N GLU A 334 40.39 -14.22 14.77
CA GLU A 334 39.18 -15.06 14.75
C GLU A 334 37.97 -14.26 15.23
N VAL A 335 37.02 -14.03 14.32
CA VAL A 335 35.68 -13.56 14.65
C VAL A 335 34.89 -14.79 15.10
N LYS A 336 34.49 -14.74 16.37
CA LYS A 336 33.61 -15.70 17.05
C LYS A 336 32.32 -15.88 16.22
N PRO A 337 31.86 -17.11 15.92
CA PRO A 337 30.58 -17.31 15.24
C PRO A 337 29.46 -16.82 16.14
N GLU A 338 28.81 -15.75 15.69
CA GLU A 338 27.63 -15.16 16.30
C GLU A 338 26.45 -16.13 16.15
N ALA A 339 25.63 -16.18 17.19
CA ALA A 339 24.56 -17.16 17.36
C ALA A 339 23.59 -17.18 16.16
N ASN A 340 23.07 -18.37 15.87
CA ASN A 340 22.02 -18.60 14.87
C ASN A 340 20.95 -17.50 14.92
N PRO A 341 20.62 -16.85 13.78
CA PRO A 341 19.52 -15.90 13.76
C PRO A 341 18.20 -16.63 14.09
N PRO A 342 17.28 -15.98 14.82
CA PRO A 342 16.00 -16.58 15.17
C PRO A 342 15.24 -16.98 13.90
N LYS A 343 14.68 -18.20 13.95
CA LYS A 343 13.80 -18.76 12.92
C LYS A 343 12.67 -17.74 12.66
N LYS A 344 12.54 -17.26 11.42
CA LYS A 344 11.42 -16.41 11.00
C LYS A 344 10.12 -17.20 11.18
N GLU A 345 9.32 -16.81 12.17
CA GLU A 345 7.96 -17.32 12.37
C GLU A 345 7.06 -16.68 11.31
N GLY A 346 6.87 -17.35 10.19
CA GLY A 346 5.76 -17.06 9.28
C GLY A 346 4.48 -17.66 9.83
N ILE A 347 3.38 -16.91 9.79
CA ILE A 347 2.04 -17.43 10.08
C ILE A 347 1.69 -18.43 8.97
N VAL A 348 1.62 -19.72 9.31
CA VAL A 348 1.21 -20.78 8.38
C VAL A 348 -0.29 -21.03 8.54
N ILE A 349 -1.10 -20.54 7.60
CA ILE A 349 -2.52 -20.90 7.51
C ILE A 349 -2.59 -22.25 6.80
N ARG A 350 -2.91 -23.33 7.53
CA ARG A 350 -3.14 -24.65 6.93
C ARG A 350 -4.53 -24.69 6.32
N SER A 351 -4.62 -24.96 5.01
CA SER A 351 -5.87 -25.34 4.37
C SER A 351 -6.31 -26.68 4.98
N VAL A 352 -7.32 -26.65 5.86
CA VAL A 352 -7.95 -27.88 6.32
C VAL A 352 -8.85 -28.33 5.17
N ARG A 353 -8.30 -29.13 4.26
CA ARG A 353 -9.14 -29.98 3.41
C ARG A 353 -9.75 -31.03 4.34
N LYS A 354 -10.90 -30.70 4.93
CA LYS A 354 -11.72 -31.67 5.65
C LYS A 354 -12.11 -32.73 4.62
N GLU A 355 -11.43 -33.87 4.68
CA GLU A 355 -12.00 -35.10 4.14
C GLU A 355 -13.36 -35.27 4.80
N THR A 356 -14.37 -35.40 3.97
CA THR A 356 -15.79 -35.38 4.32
C THR A 356 -16.12 -36.57 5.24
N THR A 357 -15.93 -36.41 6.56
CA THR A 357 -16.59 -37.26 7.55
C THR A 357 -18.03 -36.76 7.67
N ALA A 358 -18.98 -37.66 7.42
CA ALA A 358 -20.41 -37.39 7.18
C ALA A 358 -21.21 -36.84 8.39
N GLU A 359 -20.56 -36.34 9.44
CA GLU A 359 -21.22 -35.82 10.64
C GLU A 359 -20.76 -34.38 10.89
N GLY A 360 -21.58 -33.42 10.43
CA GLY A 360 -21.37 -31.99 10.67
C GLY A 360 -21.20 -31.14 9.42
N GLN A 361 -21.93 -31.42 8.34
CA GLN A 361 -22.18 -30.40 7.31
C GLN A 361 -23.08 -29.33 7.92
N GLU A 362 -22.47 -28.30 8.47
CA GLU A 362 -23.14 -27.03 8.75
C GLU A 362 -23.71 -26.53 7.42
N HIS A 363 -25.04 -26.49 7.34
CA HIS A 363 -25.76 -26.18 6.12
C HIS A 363 -25.35 -24.77 5.69
N GLN A 364 -24.49 -24.64 4.67
CA GLN A 364 -24.18 -23.32 4.12
C GLN A 364 -25.43 -22.83 3.39
N PRO A 365 -25.89 -21.60 3.69
CA PRO A 365 -27.05 -21.03 3.01
C PRO A 365 -26.72 -20.89 1.51
N ALA A 366 -27.74 -21.07 0.67
CA ALA A 366 -27.59 -20.88 -0.76
C ALA A 366 -27.22 -19.41 -1.07
N PHE A 367 -26.51 -19.17 -2.17
CA PHE A 367 -26.07 -17.81 -2.54
C PHE A 367 -27.22 -16.79 -2.60
N ALA A 368 -28.36 -17.18 -3.16
CA ALA A 368 -29.56 -16.34 -3.21
C ALA A 368 -30.14 -16.03 -1.82
N GLU A 369 -30.02 -16.96 -0.88
CA GLU A 369 -30.43 -16.77 0.51
C GLU A 369 -29.49 -15.78 1.23
N VAL A 370 -28.18 -15.87 0.98
CA VAL A 370 -27.21 -14.89 1.49
C VAL A 370 -27.55 -13.49 1.01
N LEU A 371 -27.84 -13.31 -0.28
CA LEU A 371 -28.18 -12.00 -0.84
C LEU A 371 -29.53 -11.45 -0.36
N SER A 372 -30.52 -12.31 -0.13
CA SER A 372 -31.86 -11.88 0.31
C SER A 372 -31.93 -11.57 1.81
N ASN A 373 -31.12 -12.23 2.62
CA ASN A 373 -31.08 -12.01 4.07
C ASN A 373 -30.23 -10.79 4.49
N GLY A 374 -29.47 -10.19 3.56
CA GLY A 374 -28.56 -9.09 3.86
C GLY A 374 -28.77 -7.84 2.99
N SER A 375 -28.26 -6.71 3.48
CA SER A 375 -28.08 -5.52 2.64
C SER A 375 -26.71 -5.56 1.97
N PHE A 376 -26.69 -5.76 0.65
CA PHE A 376 -25.47 -5.75 -0.16
C PHE A 376 -25.45 -4.56 -1.10
N TYR A 377 -24.26 -3.99 -1.29
CA TYR A 377 -23.98 -3.09 -2.40
C TYR A 377 -23.41 -3.88 -3.55
N LYS A 378 -23.96 -3.66 -4.74
CA LYS A 378 -23.54 -4.35 -5.96
C LYS A 378 -22.55 -3.49 -6.73
N LEU A 379 -21.37 -4.04 -6.99
CA LEU A 379 -20.38 -3.47 -7.89
C LEU A 379 -20.34 -4.30 -9.18
N ASP A 380 -20.64 -3.67 -10.31
CA ASP A 380 -20.50 -4.26 -11.63
C ASP A 380 -19.05 -4.09 -12.09
N LEU A 381 -18.33 -5.22 -12.24
CA LEU A 381 -16.94 -5.22 -12.64
C LEU A 381 -16.75 -5.22 -14.15
N THR A 382 -17.78 -5.47 -14.95
CA THR A 382 -17.65 -5.55 -16.41
C THR A 382 -17.23 -4.22 -17.03
N GLY A 383 -17.68 -3.10 -16.45
CA GLY A 383 -17.28 -1.76 -16.87
C GLY A 383 -15.95 -1.28 -16.27
N LEU A 384 -15.43 -1.97 -15.25
CA LEU A 384 -14.23 -1.57 -14.52
C LEU A 384 -13.00 -2.40 -14.92
N TRP A 385 -13.22 -3.65 -15.34
CA TRP A 385 -12.14 -4.59 -15.66
C TRP A 385 -12.58 -5.52 -16.80
N ALA A 386 -12.13 -5.22 -18.03
CA ALA A 386 -12.61 -5.91 -19.23
C ALA A 386 -12.29 -7.43 -19.27
N ASP A 387 -11.17 -7.84 -18.67
CA ASP A 387 -10.68 -9.24 -18.67
C ASP A 387 -10.96 -9.99 -17.34
N THR A 388 -12.09 -9.68 -16.68
CA THR A 388 -12.48 -10.35 -15.42
C THR A 388 -13.37 -11.57 -15.66
N SER A 389 -13.18 -12.63 -14.86
CA SER A 389 -14.16 -13.73 -14.76
C SER A 389 -15.27 -13.42 -13.74
N VAL A 390 -15.21 -12.30 -13.03
CA VAL A 390 -16.19 -11.91 -12.02
C VAL A 390 -17.07 -10.81 -12.58
N LEU A 391 -18.38 -11.05 -12.72
CA LEU A 391 -19.33 -10.05 -13.22
C LEU A 391 -19.67 -9.05 -12.11
N ASN A 392 -20.11 -9.57 -10.97
CA ASN A 392 -20.62 -8.76 -9.88
C ASN A 392 -19.95 -9.11 -8.56
N VAL A 393 -19.59 -8.07 -7.81
CA VAL A 393 -19.21 -8.19 -6.40
C VAL A 393 -20.30 -7.57 -5.56
N HIS A 394 -20.96 -8.40 -4.76
CA HIS A 394 -21.94 -8.01 -3.76
C HIS A 394 -21.21 -7.88 -2.43
N MET A 395 -21.04 -6.66 -1.94
CA MET A 395 -20.36 -6.41 -0.67
C MET A 395 -21.37 -6.09 0.42
N GLY A 396 -21.37 -6.90 1.49
CA GLY A 396 -22.23 -6.68 2.64
C GLY A 396 -21.85 -5.40 3.39
N LYS A 397 -22.82 -4.78 4.07
CA LYS A 397 -22.57 -3.59 4.91
C LYS A 397 -21.49 -3.81 5.98
N GLN A 398 -21.51 -4.98 6.61
CA GLN A 398 -20.59 -5.31 7.70
C GLN A 398 -19.12 -5.32 7.24
N PRO A 399 -18.70 -6.07 6.20
CA PRO A 399 -17.31 -6.03 5.74
C PRO A 399 -16.86 -4.65 5.25
N ILE A 400 -17.75 -3.82 4.69
CA ILE A 400 -17.42 -2.42 4.34
C ILE A 400 -17.05 -1.64 5.58
N ARG A 401 -17.88 -1.73 6.63
CA ARG A 401 -17.62 -1.06 7.92
C ARG A 401 -16.33 -1.57 8.56
N GLU A 402 -16.07 -2.88 8.50
CA GLU A 402 -14.83 -3.48 9.02
C GLU A 402 -13.59 -2.96 8.28
N ILE A 403 -13.66 -2.84 6.95
CA ILE A 403 -12.58 -2.27 6.12
C ILE A 403 -12.37 -0.78 6.47
N ASP A 404 -13.44 0.01 6.59
CA ASP A 404 -13.36 1.43 6.94
C ASP A 404 -12.73 1.65 8.33
N ILE A 405 -13.20 0.90 9.34
CA ILE A 405 -12.64 0.94 10.70
C ILE A 405 -11.17 0.53 10.67
N TYR A 406 -10.83 -0.56 9.96
CA TYR A 406 -9.46 -1.03 9.85
C TYR A 406 -8.56 0.05 9.21
N LEU A 407 -8.93 0.59 8.06
CA LEU A 407 -8.18 1.64 7.37
C LEU A 407 -7.95 2.88 8.24
N ARG A 408 -8.99 3.34 8.96
CA ARG A 408 -8.89 4.48 9.87
C ARG A 408 -7.97 4.18 11.05
N SER A 409 -8.10 3.00 11.67
CA SER A 409 -7.27 2.59 12.81
C SER A 409 -5.80 2.46 12.43
N THR A 410 -5.51 1.89 11.27
CA THR A 410 -4.16 1.68 10.74
C THR A 410 -3.51 3.02 10.38
N THR A 411 -4.25 3.91 9.70
CA THR A 411 -3.77 5.26 9.36
C THR A 411 -3.47 6.11 10.60
N ALA A 412 -4.32 6.02 11.64
CA ALA A 412 -4.13 6.74 12.90
C ALA A 412 -2.92 6.24 13.71
N ASN A 413 -2.67 4.93 13.70
CA ASN A 413 -1.61 4.31 14.50
C ASN A 413 -0.23 4.33 13.82
N GLU A 414 -0.18 4.22 12.49
CA GLU A 414 1.07 4.10 11.73
C GLU A 414 1.57 5.44 11.16
N GLY A 415 0.85 6.55 11.38
CA GLY A 415 1.29 7.91 11.05
C GLY A 415 2.57 8.39 11.77
N LYS A 416 3.19 7.54 12.60
CA LYS A 416 4.49 7.77 13.25
C LYS A 416 5.63 6.89 12.69
N GLU A 417 5.35 5.98 11.75
CA GLU A 417 6.41 5.17 11.13
C GLU A 417 7.08 5.90 9.96
N GLN A 418 8.35 5.57 9.74
CA GLN A 418 9.33 6.28 8.93
C GLN A 418 8.78 6.93 7.65
N GLU A 419 9.03 8.24 7.52
CA GLU A 419 8.76 9.06 6.34
C GLU A 419 9.15 8.29 5.05
N GLY A 420 8.16 7.92 4.24
CA GLY A 420 8.35 7.23 2.95
C GLY A 420 7.95 5.75 2.90
N LYS A 421 7.44 5.14 3.97
CA LYS A 421 6.86 3.78 3.92
C LYS A 421 5.33 3.84 4.03
N ILE A 422 4.64 3.37 2.98
CA ILE A 422 3.20 3.11 3.05
C ILE A 422 3.05 1.80 3.81
N PRO A 423 2.27 1.77 4.90
CA PRO A 423 2.02 0.51 5.58
C PRO A 423 1.33 -0.49 4.65
N GLU A 424 1.72 -1.75 4.77
CA GLU A 424 1.05 -2.85 4.08
C GLU A 424 -0.29 -3.11 4.78
N ILE A 425 -1.29 -2.32 4.41
CA ILE A 425 -2.67 -2.53 4.85
C ILE A 425 -3.23 -3.70 4.03
N GLY A 426 -3.49 -4.82 4.71
CA GLY A 426 -3.91 -6.06 4.05
C GLY A 426 -4.97 -6.81 4.84
N GLY A 427 -5.84 -7.52 4.14
CA GLY A 427 -6.86 -8.37 4.76
C GLY A 427 -7.46 -9.35 3.77
N PHE A 428 -8.10 -10.40 4.29
CA PHE A 428 -8.83 -11.37 3.49
C PHE A 428 -10.30 -10.98 3.38
N LEU A 429 -10.83 -11.05 2.15
CA LEU A 429 -12.27 -10.94 1.90
C LEU A 429 -12.83 -12.37 1.83
N MET A 430 -13.75 -12.68 2.74
CA MET A 430 -14.41 -13.99 2.80
C MET A 430 -15.86 -13.86 2.35
N GLY A 431 -16.34 -14.90 1.67
CA GLY A 431 -17.64 -14.86 1.02
C GLY A 431 -18.05 -16.17 0.38
N GLN A 432 -19.11 -16.09 -0.40
CA GLN A 432 -19.60 -17.16 -1.27
C GLN A 432 -19.55 -16.69 -2.72
N PHE A 433 -19.65 -17.64 -3.66
CA PHE A 433 -19.78 -17.33 -5.08
C PHE A 433 -20.89 -18.17 -5.71
N GLU A 434 -21.44 -17.66 -6.81
CA GLU A 434 -22.34 -18.39 -7.70
C GLU A 434 -21.76 -18.36 -9.12
N GLU A 435 -21.70 -19.52 -9.77
CA GLU A 435 -21.25 -19.65 -11.14
C GLU A 435 -22.40 -19.32 -12.12
N LYS A 436 -22.12 -18.45 -13.09
CA LYS A 436 -23.03 -17.98 -14.15
C LYS A 436 -22.43 -18.30 -15.52
N GLY A 437 -22.26 -19.59 -15.81
CA GLY A 437 -21.58 -20.05 -17.02
C GLY A 437 -20.07 -19.87 -16.89
N LEU A 438 -19.46 -19.03 -17.73
CA LEU A 438 -18.00 -18.76 -17.68
C LEU A 438 -17.61 -17.69 -16.65
N TYR A 439 -18.58 -17.19 -15.90
CA TYR A 439 -18.41 -16.07 -15.00
C TYR A 439 -18.89 -16.37 -13.58
N TYR A 440 -18.53 -15.51 -12.63
CA TYR A 440 -18.88 -15.64 -11.23
C TYR A 440 -19.54 -14.36 -10.70
N ASP A 441 -20.55 -14.54 -9.86
CA ASP A 441 -21.03 -13.53 -8.93
C ASP A 441 -20.47 -13.85 -7.54
N ILE A 442 -19.91 -12.86 -6.86
CA ILE A 442 -19.26 -13.05 -5.54
C ILE A 442 -20.03 -12.25 -4.50
N ALA A 443 -20.34 -12.85 -3.36
CA ALA A 443 -20.93 -12.21 -2.20
C ALA A 443 -19.92 -12.19 -1.05
N ILE A 444 -19.39 -11.01 -0.73
CA ILE A 444 -18.45 -10.79 0.36
C ILE A 444 -19.23 -10.49 1.62
N THR A 445 -19.08 -11.35 2.63
CA THR A 445 -19.84 -11.28 3.89
C THR A 445 -18.97 -10.94 5.09
N LYS A 446 -17.64 -11.06 4.96
CA LYS A 446 -16.71 -10.83 6.06
C LYS A 446 -15.37 -10.31 5.59
N PHE A 447 -14.79 -9.38 6.34
CA PHE A 447 -13.41 -8.96 6.17
C PHE A 447 -12.58 -9.46 7.36
N VAL A 448 -11.37 -9.95 7.08
CA VAL A 448 -10.43 -10.40 8.11
C VAL A 448 -9.16 -9.58 7.97
N PRO A 449 -8.92 -8.59 8.83
CA PRO A 449 -7.71 -7.80 8.78
C PRO A 449 -6.49 -8.68 9.09
N ILE A 450 -5.37 -8.40 8.43
CA ILE A 450 -4.08 -9.04 8.73
C ILE A 450 -3.20 -7.98 9.38
N ALA A 451 -2.80 -8.22 10.62
CA ALA A 451 -1.74 -7.44 11.24
C ALA A 451 -0.38 -8.02 10.80
N ALA A 452 0.39 -7.27 10.02
CA ALA A 452 1.76 -7.65 9.68
C ALA A 452 2.67 -7.46 10.91
N ALA A 453 3.30 -8.53 11.40
CA ALA A 453 4.41 -8.36 12.34
C ALA A 453 5.70 -7.86 11.63
N ASN A 454 5.79 -8.07 10.31
CA ASN A 454 6.89 -7.62 9.45
C ASN A 454 6.34 -7.25 8.06
N GLN A 455 6.68 -6.07 7.54
CA GLN A 455 6.37 -5.65 6.16
C GLN A 455 7.08 -6.56 5.13
N ASN A 456 6.46 -6.86 3.98
CA ASN A 456 6.95 -7.69 2.89
C ASN A 456 7.21 -9.18 3.22
N ALA A 457 6.60 -9.73 4.28
CA ALA A 457 6.91 -11.08 4.78
C ALA A 457 5.87 -12.16 4.45
N TYR A 458 5.06 -12.00 3.40
CA TYR A 458 4.00 -12.96 3.09
C TYR A 458 4.44 -13.98 2.04
N LYS A 459 4.30 -15.27 2.40
CA LYS A 459 4.29 -16.38 1.45
C LYS A 459 2.92 -17.03 1.54
N LEU A 460 2.14 -16.94 0.46
CA LEU A 460 0.88 -17.67 0.29
C LEU A 460 1.21 -19.03 -0.32
N GLU A 461 0.91 -20.12 0.39
CA GLU A 461 0.96 -21.49 -0.14
C GLU A 461 -0.46 -22.07 -0.05
N PHE A 462 -0.97 -22.58 -1.18
CA PHE A 462 -2.33 -23.13 -1.31
C PHE A 462 -2.32 -24.66 -1.27
#